data_AF-A0A932E8I2-F1
#
_entry.id   AF-A0A932E8I2-F1
#
_cell.length_a   1.000
_cell.length_b   1.000
_cell.length_c   1.000
_cell.angle_alpha   90.00
_cell.angle_beta   90.00
_cell.angle_gamma   90.00
#
_symmetry.space_group_name_H-M   'P 1'
#
loop_
_entity.id
_entity.type
_entity.pdbx_description
1 polymer ?
#
loop_
_entity_poly.entity_id
_entity_poly.type
_entity_poly.pdbx_seq_one_letter_code
_entity_poly.pdbx_strand_id
1 'polypeptide(L)'
;MNELRITDTNSANDTKGRAFGLEGNDFIYVVVAFVVALGLYLLLTALLHVATLPALVFSLPVLLVTLAWVVLLRHNKPEGYAEDLFDHLVNPEGWSFAPRTQSRLPGKASYEQPRA
;
A
#
# COMPACT_ATOMS: atom_id res chain seq x y z
N MET A 1 2.60 45.57 -12.93
CA MET A 1 3.14 44.23 -12.60
C MET A 1 2.08 43.56 -11.74
N ASN A 2 1.41 42.53 -12.28
CA ASN A 2 0.28 41.91 -11.60
C ASN A 2 0.84 40.85 -10.64
N GLU A 3 0.81 41.10 -9.33
CA GLU A 3 1.23 40.13 -8.32
C GLU A 3 0.36 38.87 -8.44
N LEU A 4 1.01 37.72 -8.58
CA LEU A 4 0.34 36.42 -8.56
C LEU A 4 -0.21 36.18 -7.16
N ARG A 5 -1.54 36.19 -7.01
CA ARG A 5 -2.19 35.80 -5.76
C ARG A 5 -2.10 34.28 -5.61
N ILE A 6 -1.14 33.84 -4.81
CA ILE A 6 -1.02 32.45 -4.38
C ILE A 6 -2.09 32.21 -3.31
N THR A 7 -3.11 31.44 -3.64
CA THR A 7 -4.09 30.93 -2.66
C THR A 7 -3.67 29.50 -2.32
N ASP A 8 -3.32 29.26 -1.06
CA ASP A 8 -3.12 27.91 -0.56
C ASP A 8 -4.43 27.14 -0.69
N THR A 9 -4.43 26.16 -1.60
CA THR A 9 -5.60 25.29 -1.79
C THR A 9 -5.43 24.01 -0.98
N ASN A 10 -6.40 23.74 -0.11
CA ASN A 10 -6.55 22.44 0.57
C ASN A 10 -7.26 21.42 -0.35
N SER A 11 -6.99 21.45 -1.67
CA SER A 11 -7.69 20.62 -2.65
C SER A 11 -7.08 19.22 -2.82
N ALA A 12 -5.88 18.95 -2.29
CA ALA A 12 -5.19 17.70 -2.59
C ALA A 12 -5.61 16.52 -1.70
N ASN A 13 -6.17 16.77 -0.51
CA ASN A 13 -6.27 15.73 0.53
C ASN A 13 -7.67 15.55 1.14
N ASP A 14 -8.66 16.33 0.71
CA ASP A 14 -9.97 16.31 1.33
C ASP A 14 -10.93 15.35 0.61
N THR A 15 -11.58 14.47 1.36
CA THR A 15 -12.62 13.48 0.95
C THR A 15 -12.22 12.06 0.57
N LYS A 16 -11.14 11.48 1.13
CA LYS A 16 -11.10 10.01 1.30
C LYS A 16 -11.56 9.68 2.72
N GLY A 17 -12.80 9.21 2.86
CA GLY A 17 -13.35 8.83 4.17
C GLY A 17 -12.44 7.81 4.85
N ARG A 18 -11.89 8.13 6.03
CA ARG A 18 -11.10 7.20 6.84
C ARG A 18 -12.00 6.49 7.84
N ALA A 19 -11.93 5.18 7.88
CA ALA A 19 -12.54 4.35 8.92
C ALA A 19 -11.44 3.57 9.63
N PHE A 20 -11.39 3.63 10.97
CA PHE A 20 -10.41 2.88 11.78
C PHE A 20 -8.93 3.12 11.40
N GLY A 21 -8.56 4.32 10.93
CA GLY A 21 -7.18 4.64 10.52
C GLY A 21 -6.75 4.02 9.19
N LEU A 22 -7.70 3.42 8.46
CA LEU A 22 -7.56 2.94 7.10
C LEU A 22 -8.24 3.94 6.16
N GLU A 23 -7.62 4.25 5.03
CA GLU A 23 -8.33 4.95 3.95
C GLU A 23 -9.52 4.09 3.54
N GLY A 24 -10.69 4.69 3.25
CA GLY A 24 -11.95 3.95 3.11
C GLY A 24 -11.93 2.81 2.09
N ASN A 25 -11.03 2.87 1.10
CA ASN A 25 -10.82 1.80 0.13
C ASN A 25 -10.10 0.57 0.74
N ASP A 26 -9.27 0.74 1.76
CA ASP A 26 -8.49 -0.34 2.37
C ASP A 26 -9.35 -1.36 3.12
N PHE A 27 -10.46 -0.89 3.69
CA PHE A 27 -11.42 -1.76 4.38
C PHE A 27 -12.05 -2.78 3.43
N ILE A 28 -12.21 -2.44 2.14
CA ILE A 28 -12.80 -3.34 1.15
C ILE A 28 -11.96 -4.62 0.99
N TYR A 29 -10.63 -4.53 1.05
CA TYR A 29 -9.77 -5.73 0.96
C TYR A 29 -10.04 -6.71 2.10
N VAL A 30 -10.24 -6.20 3.32
CA VAL A 30 -10.52 -7.05 4.49
C VAL A 30 -11.88 -7.72 4.36
N VAL A 31 -12.91 -6.96 3.95
CA VAL A 31 -14.26 -7.50 3.74
C VAL A 31 -14.27 -8.56 2.65
N VAL A 32 -13.66 -8.27 1.50
CA VAL A 32 -13.58 -9.22 0.37
C VAL A 32 -12.83 -10.47 0.79
N ALA A 33 -11.68 -10.34 1.46
CA ALA A 33 -10.92 -11.48 1.95
C ALA A 33 -11.72 -12.34 2.94
N PHE A 34 -12.48 -11.72 3.84
CA PHE A 34 -13.35 -12.43 4.77
C PHE A 34 -14.44 -13.23 4.04
N VAL A 35 -15.13 -12.60 3.09
CA VAL A 35 -16.18 -13.26 2.30
C VAL A 35 -15.60 -14.43 1.49
N VAL A 36 -14.43 -14.25 0.88
CA VAL A 36 -13.76 -15.31 0.10
C VAL A 36 -13.29 -16.45 1.00
N ALA A 37 -12.67 -16.16 2.15
CA ALA A 37 -12.24 -17.17 3.10
C ALA A 37 -13.42 -17.97 3.66
N LEU A 38 -14.53 -17.29 3.99
CA LEU A 38 -15.76 -17.93 4.44
C LEU A 38 -16.37 -18.80 3.33
N GLY A 39 -16.45 -18.29 2.11
CA GLY A 39 -16.94 -19.04 0.95
C GLY A 39 -16.10 -20.29 0.68
N LEU A 40 -14.77 -20.18 0.75
CA LEU A 40 -13.85 -21.31 0.58
C LEU A 40 -14.01 -22.34 1.70
N TYR A 41 -14.16 -21.89 2.95
CA TYR A 41 -14.42 -22.79 4.07
C TYR A 41 -15.73 -23.56 3.87
N LEU A 42 -16.83 -22.86 3.54
CA LEU A 42 -18.13 -23.48 3.30
C LEU A 42 -18.09 -24.42 2.10
N LEU A 43 -17.37 -24.09 1.04
CA LEU A 43 -17.18 -24.98 -0.11
C LEU A 43 -16.51 -26.30 0.32
N LEU A 44 -15.42 -26.21 1.11
CA LEU A 44 -14.68 -27.37 1.58
C LEU A 44 -15.50 -28.22 2.55
N THR A 45 -16.21 -27.61 3.51
CA THR A 45 -16.93 -28.36 4.54
C THR A 45 -18.32 -28.80 4.11
N ALA A 46 -19.10 -27.92 3.46
CA ALA A 46 -20.51 -28.17 3.17
C ALA A 46 -20.71 -28.92 1.84
N LEU A 47 -19.86 -28.69 0.85
CA LEU A 47 -19.99 -29.35 -0.47
C LEU A 47 -19.05 -30.54 -0.59
N LEU A 48 -17.79 -30.36 -0.20
CA LEU A 48 -16.75 -31.39 -0.36
C LEU A 48 -16.59 -32.29 0.87
N HIS A 49 -17.31 -32.03 1.96
CA HIS A 49 -17.29 -32.81 3.21
C HIS A 49 -15.87 -33.00 3.78
N VAL A 50 -14.98 -32.04 3.52
CA VAL A 50 -13.62 -32.01 4.06
C VAL A 50 -13.70 -31.78 5.57
N ALA A 51 -12.86 -32.49 6.33
CA ALA A 51 -12.78 -32.30 7.77
C ALA A 51 -12.45 -30.84 8.14
N THR A 52 -12.90 -30.40 9.30
CA THR A 52 -12.85 -29.00 9.73
C THR A 52 -11.42 -28.45 9.77
N LEU A 53 -10.47 -29.25 10.26
CA LEU A 53 -9.07 -28.86 10.40
C LEU A 53 -8.39 -28.56 9.05
N PRO A 54 -8.37 -29.48 8.06
CA PRO A 54 -7.81 -29.16 6.75
C PRO A 54 -8.57 -28.01 6.07
N ALA A 55 -9.90 -27.93 6.20
CA ALA A 55 -10.66 -26.81 5.64
C ALA A 55 -10.19 -25.45 6.18
N LEU A 56 -9.94 -25.35 7.49
CA LEU A 56 -9.38 -24.15 8.13
C LEU A 56 -7.94 -23.85 7.68
N VAL A 57 -7.11 -24.88 7.53
CA VAL A 57 -5.72 -24.72 7.06
C VAL A 57 -5.68 -24.11 5.65
N PHE A 58 -6.66 -24.41 4.79
CA PHE A 58 -6.75 -23.82 3.46
C PHE A 58 -7.46 -22.46 3.42
N SER A 59 -8.49 -22.24 4.25
CA SER A 59 -9.28 -21.00 4.22
C SER A 59 -8.68 -19.85 5.02
N LEU A 60 -8.11 -20.11 6.20
CA LEU A 60 -7.57 -19.06 7.08
C LEU A 60 -6.43 -18.25 6.45
N PRO A 61 -5.45 -18.85 5.73
CA PRO A 61 -4.37 -18.08 5.13
C PRO A 61 -4.87 -16.98 4.19
N VAL A 62 -5.99 -17.20 3.49
CA VAL A 62 -6.58 -16.19 2.60
C VAL A 62 -6.88 -14.91 3.36
N LEU A 63 -7.53 -15.02 4.53
CA LEU A 63 -7.87 -13.89 5.38
C LEU A 63 -6.64 -13.32 6.10
N LEU A 64 -5.81 -14.19 6.68
CA LEU A 64 -4.69 -13.77 7.52
C LEU A 64 -3.62 -13.02 6.73
N VAL A 65 -3.33 -13.45 5.49
CA VAL A 65 -2.35 -12.78 4.63
C VAL A 65 -2.82 -11.38 4.24
N THR A 66 -4.10 -11.22 3.88
CA THR A 66 -4.64 -9.88 3.56
C THR A 66 -4.67 -8.99 4.78
N LEU A 67 -5.02 -9.54 5.95
CA LEU A 67 -5.05 -8.78 7.18
C LEU A 67 -3.64 -8.33 7.60
N ALA A 68 -2.65 -9.21 7.48
CA ALA A 68 -1.24 -8.87 7.69
C ALA A 68 -0.78 -7.80 6.70
N TRP A 69 -1.13 -7.91 5.43
CA TRP A 69 -0.84 -6.90 4.41
C TRP A 69 -1.41 -5.52 4.78
N VAL A 70 -2.70 -5.46 5.12
CA VAL A 70 -3.37 -4.20 5.46
C VAL A 70 -2.79 -3.61 6.75
N VAL A 71 -2.61 -4.39 7.81
CA VAL A 71 -2.14 -3.89 9.10
C VAL A 71 -0.66 -3.47 9.06
N LEU A 72 0.20 -4.22 8.37
CA LEU A 72 1.64 -3.94 8.37
C LEU A 72 2.04 -2.87 7.34
N LEU A 73 1.36 -2.83 6.18
CA LEU A 73 1.80 -2.04 5.03
C LEU A 73 0.84 -0.93 4.62
N ARG A 74 -0.43 -0.96 5.04
CA ARG A 74 -1.41 0.09 4.67
C ARG A 74 -1.82 0.94 5.87
N HIS A 75 -1.87 0.37 7.06
CA HIS A 75 -2.29 1.09 8.26
C HIS A 75 -1.29 2.19 8.65
N ASN A 76 -1.75 3.44 8.69
CA ASN A 76 -0.93 4.63 8.94
C ASN A 76 0.29 4.81 8.01
N LYS A 77 0.27 4.19 6.82
CA LYS A 77 1.31 4.35 5.81
C LYS A 77 0.85 5.32 4.72
N PRO A 78 1.78 6.05 4.08
CA PRO A 78 1.43 6.89 2.94
C PRO A 78 0.93 6.03 1.76
N GLU A 79 0.09 6.63 0.91
CA GLU A 79 -0.40 5.99 -0.31
C GLU A 79 0.79 5.55 -1.19
N GLY A 80 0.75 4.33 -1.72
CA GLY A 80 1.82 3.77 -2.53
C GLY A 80 2.95 3.08 -1.76
N TYR A 81 3.00 3.15 -0.42
CA TYR A 81 4.09 2.52 0.35
C TYR A 81 4.18 1.00 0.14
N ALA A 82 3.02 0.34 0.08
CA ALA A 82 2.97 -1.11 -0.05
C ALA A 82 3.39 -1.56 -1.45
N GLU A 83 2.98 -0.79 -2.47
CA GLU A 83 3.34 -0.97 -3.86
C GLU A 83 4.84 -0.73 -4.09
N ASP A 84 5.41 0.32 -3.50
CA ASP A 84 6.84 0.65 -3.57
C ASP A 84 7.71 -0.42 -2.87
N LEU A 85 7.27 -0.93 -1.72
CA LEU A 85 7.95 -2.02 -1.03
C LEU A 85 7.90 -3.32 -1.83
N PHE A 86 6.77 -3.59 -2.50
CA PHE A 86 6.63 -4.76 -3.37
C PHE A 86 7.51 -4.63 -4.62
N ASP A 87 7.53 -3.46 -5.27
CA ASP A 87 8.39 -3.21 -6.43
C ASP A 87 9.87 -3.32 -6.05
N HIS A 88 10.28 -2.78 -4.89
CA HIS A 88 11.65 -2.94 -4.40
C HIS A 88 12.02 -4.40 -4.09
N LEU A 89 11.09 -5.18 -3.53
CA LEU A 89 11.34 -6.58 -3.18
C LEU A 89 11.42 -7.48 -4.42
N VAL A 90 10.53 -7.26 -5.40
CA VAL A 90 10.44 -8.08 -6.61
C VAL A 90 11.43 -7.62 -7.68
N ASN A 91 11.72 -6.32 -7.72
CA ASN A 91 12.62 -5.73 -8.69
C ASN A 91 13.56 -4.67 -8.06
N PRO A 92 14.57 -5.10 -7.30
CA PRO A 92 15.50 -4.19 -6.62
C PRO A 92 16.32 -3.33 -7.59
N GLU A 93 16.46 -3.73 -8.87
CA GLU A 93 17.25 -3.00 -9.88
C GLU A 93 16.39 -2.13 -10.82
N GLY A 94 15.05 -2.20 -10.69
CA GLY A 94 14.12 -1.49 -11.58
C GLY A 94 14.05 -2.08 -13.00
N TRP A 95 13.00 -1.76 -13.74
CA TRP A 95 12.79 -2.22 -15.12
C TRP A 95 13.61 -1.42 -16.16
N SER A 96 14.39 -0.44 -15.72
CA SER A 96 15.23 0.36 -16.59
C SER A 96 16.62 -0.24 -16.72
N PHE A 97 17.13 -0.38 -17.95
CA PHE A 97 18.57 -0.41 -18.18
C PHE A 97 19.13 0.96 -17.79
N ALA A 98 19.41 1.17 -16.50
CA ALA A 98 20.01 2.40 -16.03
C ALA A 98 21.35 2.56 -16.78
N PRO A 99 21.52 3.60 -17.62
CA PRO A 99 22.82 3.88 -18.20
C PRO A 99 23.79 4.10 -17.04
N ARG A 100 24.92 3.39 -17.02
CA ARG A 100 25.97 3.52 -15.98
C ARG A 100 26.52 4.96 -15.84
N THR A 101 26.04 5.90 -16.65
CA THR A 101 26.40 7.31 -16.72
C THR A 101 25.61 8.23 -15.81
N GLN A 102 24.66 7.75 -14.99
CA GLN A 102 24.14 8.58 -13.90
C GLN A 102 25.23 8.82 -12.86
N SER A 103 25.93 9.94 -13.02
CA SER A 103 26.86 10.46 -12.02
C SER A 103 26.08 10.68 -10.72
N ARG A 104 26.59 10.08 -9.63
CA ARG A 104 26.18 10.44 -8.27
C ARG A 104 26.23 11.96 -8.17
N LEU A 105 25.09 12.61 -7.96
CA LEU A 105 25.05 14.03 -7.63
C LEU A 105 26.03 14.29 -6.47
N PRO A 106 26.99 15.21 -6.60
CA PRO A 106 27.79 15.63 -5.47
C PRO A 106 26.83 16.20 -4.43
N GLY A 107 26.97 15.75 -3.18
CA GLY A 107 26.14 16.18 -2.07
C GLY A 107 26.03 17.70 -2.02
N LYS A 108 24.82 18.17 -1.72
CA LYS A 108 24.42 19.57 -1.49
C LYS A 108 25.62 20.45 -1.10
N ALA A 109 26.17 21.16 -2.08
CA ALA A 109 26.99 22.32 -1.79
C ALA A 109 26.03 23.37 -1.21
N SER A 110 26.18 23.63 0.08
CA SER A 110 25.53 24.72 0.78
C SER A 110 25.63 26.00 -0.06
N TYR A 111 24.50 26.52 -0.51
CA TYR A 111 24.43 27.89 -1.01
C TYR A 111 24.62 28.83 0.19
N GLU A 112 25.86 29.20 0.48
CA GLU A 112 26.13 30.41 1.26
C GLU A 112 25.66 31.61 0.41
N GLN A 113 24.55 32.21 0.84
CA GLN A 113 24.13 33.53 0.36
C GLN A 113 25.14 34.58 0.85
N PRO A 114 25.75 35.40 -0.01
CA PRO A 114 26.49 36.57 0.43
C PRO A 114 25.48 37.57 1.01
N ARG A 115 25.65 37.94 2.28
CA ARG A 115 24.95 39.10 2.83
C ARG A 115 25.54 40.36 2.18
N ALA A 116 24.63 41.23 1.75
CA ALA A 116 24.90 42.58 1.28
C ALA A 116 25.57 43.44 2.36
#